data_AF-A0A1B9E078-F1
#
_entry.id   AF-A0A1B9E078-F1
#
_cell.length_a   1.000
_cell.length_b   1.000
_cell.length_c   1.000
_cell.angle_alpha   90.00
_cell.angle_beta   90.00
_cell.angle_gamma   90.00
#
_symmetry.space_group_name_H-M   'P 1'
#
loop_
_entity.id
_entity.type
_entity.pdbx_description
1 polymer ?
#
loop_
_entity_poly.entity_id
_entity_poly.type
_entity_poly.pdbx_seq_one_letter_code
_entity_poly.pdbx_strand_id
1 'polypeptide(L)'
;MKKTLLILLFIVQFSFGQSYSVLNQAEGKAVAFVPIVENKELFGYVELREMNTDENLNVTFKYVILDKNMNQICTGEFVEKKLNHSTYTPEKLGLYYVVYTKGFLRFNFRIVNSTTGKSSFLTYKVLNINSNKIVSSGIYNPEIKEVSSDNAKKDKTDYFSCPLHETGFLIYGHKDEKDKRDADDYEMYAVNTNNEKIWEYKNSIPLKKEDSQIYSIHNYNSKYIVLRGDVTSKSGMRITHFVVLDIKTGKQLFYTEIPAHYTHSFEDVLIQDDRLYLMGRYFEKVKGGLYEYDKSLGIFQFVFDLKSQSIYKEKYLSYDKFLDIKMNKYGKIKGEGFLNFNDFYVNPDGSTFIISESFFQKGLNRDYTQLYTFTLDSNFDPVKTNVYDVKTSKESKFKFSQYLPNKIGRAYFFFDKTDNSNLELNIVNYYFKSKKEEISKLTYNTNKSTISIFRAKEGYVGIAEYFKDTKKDGKYMEIRLEKLNYERE
;
A
#
# COMPACT_ATOMS: atom_id res chain seq x y z
N MET A 1 -19.02 12.10 54.28
CA MET A 1 -19.30 11.40 53.00
C MET A 1 -19.43 12.38 51.81
N LYS A 2 -18.41 13.19 51.51
CA LYS A 2 -18.42 14.11 50.34
C LYS A 2 -17.13 14.10 49.51
N LYS A 3 -16.15 13.24 49.86
CA LYS A 3 -14.87 13.12 49.12
C LYS A 3 -14.79 11.87 48.22
N THR A 4 -15.72 10.93 48.35
CA THR A 4 -15.72 9.67 47.57
C THR A 4 -16.43 9.81 46.22
N LEU A 5 -17.28 10.82 46.03
CA LEU A 5 -18.06 11.01 44.79
C LEU A 5 -17.23 11.68 43.66
N LEU A 6 -16.18 12.43 44.00
CA LEU A 6 -15.35 13.13 43.00
C LEU A 6 -14.37 12.20 42.26
N ILE A 7 -14.00 11.08 42.89
CA ILE A 7 -13.11 10.08 42.29
C ILE A 7 -13.87 9.23 41.26
N LEU A 8 -15.18 8.98 41.46
CA LEU A 8 -15.99 8.27 40.46
C LEU A 8 -16.28 9.10 39.20
N LEU A 9 -16.34 10.44 39.30
CA LEU A 9 -16.51 11.32 38.12
C LEU A 9 -15.25 11.45 37.25
N PHE A 10 -14.06 11.15 37.79
CA PHE A 10 -12.82 11.07 37.00
C PHE A 10 -12.63 9.72 36.29
N ILE A 11 -13.33 8.66 36.72
CA ILE A 11 -13.20 7.31 36.12
C ILE A 11 -14.10 7.17 34.88
N VAL A 12 -15.13 8.00 34.70
CA VAL A 12 -16.00 7.96 33.51
C VAL A 12 -15.38 8.68 32.29
N GLN A 13 -14.23 9.35 32.43
CA GLN A 13 -13.57 10.04 31.31
C GLN A 13 -12.59 9.18 30.48
N PHE A 14 -12.37 7.90 30.81
CA PHE A 14 -11.28 7.12 30.20
C PHE A 14 -11.71 5.84 29.47
N SER A 15 -12.77 5.88 28.65
CA SER A 15 -13.02 4.81 27.66
C SER A 15 -13.77 5.24 26.40
N PHE A 16 -13.99 6.55 26.18
CA PHE A 16 -14.46 6.99 24.87
C PHE A 16 -13.27 6.99 23.91
N GLY A 17 -13.31 6.11 22.91
CA GLY A 17 -12.39 6.17 21.78
C GLY A 17 -12.39 7.56 21.18
N GLN A 18 -11.22 8.08 20.81
CA GLN A 18 -11.12 9.38 20.17
C GLN A 18 -11.87 9.32 18.83
N SER A 19 -12.91 10.14 18.68
CA SER A 19 -13.71 10.22 17.46
C SER A 19 -13.51 11.57 16.77
N TYR A 20 -13.48 11.52 15.44
CA TYR A 20 -13.47 12.66 14.55
C TYR A 20 -14.71 12.55 13.66
N SER A 21 -15.67 13.47 13.85
CA SER A 21 -16.90 13.45 13.08
C SER A 21 -16.74 14.28 11.81
N VAL A 22 -16.85 13.63 10.65
CA VAL A 22 -16.94 14.32 9.36
C VAL A 22 -18.39 14.71 9.15
N LEU A 23 -18.75 15.87 9.71
CA LEU A 23 -20.12 16.37 9.66
C LEU A 23 -20.55 16.63 8.21
N ASN A 24 -21.81 16.31 7.93
CA ASN A 24 -22.46 16.62 6.65
C ASN A 24 -22.74 18.12 6.51
N GLN A 25 -22.80 18.84 7.64
CA GLN A 25 -23.03 20.28 7.72
C GLN A 25 -21.75 21.12 7.60
N ALA A 26 -20.57 20.50 7.53
CA ALA A 26 -19.36 21.22 7.15
C ALA A 26 -19.44 21.56 5.65
N GLU A 27 -19.14 22.81 5.29
CA GLU A 27 -19.21 23.28 3.89
C GLU A 27 -18.42 22.36 2.94
N GLY A 28 -18.99 22.10 1.76
CA GLY A 28 -18.38 21.29 0.70
C GLY A 28 -18.61 19.78 0.77
N LYS A 29 -18.47 19.12 -0.38
CA LYS A 29 -18.63 17.68 -0.58
C LYS A 29 -17.34 16.95 -0.17
N ALA A 30 -17.46 15.94 0.69
CA ALA A 30 -16.33 15.08 1.05
C ALA A 30 -15.77 14.34 -0.19
N VAL A 31 -14.46 14.47 -0.42
CA VAL A 31 -13.74 13.85 -1.54
C VAL A 31 -12.90 12.69 -1.04
N ALA A 32 -12.16 12.89 0.04
CA ALA A 32 -11.28 11.86 0.58
C ALA A 32 -11.05 12.04 2.08
N PHE A 33 -10.87 10.93 2.79
CA PHE A 33 -10.17 10.86 4.06
C PHE A 33 -9.14 9.75 3.95
N VAL A 34 -7.85 10.10 3.98
CA VAL A 34 -6.76 9.15 3.71
C VAL A 34 -5.68 9.20 4.79
N PRO A 35 -5.17 8.03 5.25
CA PRO A 35 -3.99 8.00 6.10
C PRO A 35 -2.75 8.41 5.31
N ILE A 36 -1.88 9.16 5.96
CA ILE A 36 -0.60 9.63 5.43
C ILE A 36 0.50 8.76 6.02
N VAL A 37 1.20 8.01 5.17
CA VAL A 37 2.19 7.02 5.60
C VAL A 37 3.53 7.32 4.94
N GLU A 38 4.60 7.28 5.72
CA GLU A 38 5.99 7.31 5.25
C GLU A 38 6.68 6.03 5.72
N ASN A 39 7.25 5.24 4.81
CA ASN A 39 7.95 3.98 5.15
C ASN A 39 7.16 3.08 6.13
N LYS A 40 5.89 2.83 5.82
CA LYS A 40 4.95 2.04 6.64
C LYS A 40 4.60 2.65 8.02
N GLU A 41 5.15 3.80 8.42
CA GLU A 41 4.79 4.52 9.66
C GLU A 41 3.76 5.63 9.39
N LEU A 42 2.75 5.76 10.27
CA LEU A 42 1.68 6.75 10.13
C LEU A 42 2.14 8.13 10.61
N PHE A 43 2.09 9.13 9.73
CA PHE A 43 2.26 10.54 10.08
C PHE A 43 0.96 11.14 10.62
N GLY A 44 -0.15 10.93 9.89
CA GLY A 44 -1.41 11.59 10.15
C GLY A 44 -2.46 11.30 9.09
N TYR A 45 -3.39 12.24 8.87
CA TYR A 45 -4.51 12.07 7.93
C TYR A 45 -4.74 13.33 7.09
N VAL A 46 -5.27 13.15 5.88
CA VAL A 46 -5.83 14.25 5.09
C VAL A 46 -7.33 14.05 4.93
N GLU A 47 -8.11 15.05 5.30
CA GLU A 47 -9.45 15.25 4.79
C GLU A 47 -9.41 16.24 3.61
N LEU A 48 -10.06 15.89 2.51
CA LEU A 48 -10.20 16.74 1.34
C LEU A 48 -11.68 16.90 0.98
N ARG A 49 -12.10 18.14 0.73
CA ARG A 49 -13.46 18.50 0.32
C ARG A 49 -13.47 19.35 -0.94
N GLU A 50 -14.43 19.09 -1.82
CA GLU A 50 -14.76 19.93 -2.97
C GLU A 50 -15.79 20.97 -2.52
N MET A 51 -15.43 22.26 -2.62
CA MET A 51 -16.25 23.35 -2.07
C MET A 51 -17.19 23.91 -3.14
N ASN A 52 -16.62 24.45 -4.22
CA ASN A 52 -17.35 24.99 -5.35
C ASN A 52 -16.60 24.68 -6.66
N THR A 53 -17.32 24.74 -7.76
CA THR A 53 -16.75 24.77 -9.11
C THR A 53 -17.25 26.05 -9.78
N ASP A 54 -16.32 26.88 -10.30
CA ASP A 54 -16.67 28.11 -10.99
C ASP A 54 -17.05 27.87 -12.47
N GLU A 55 -17.44 28.93 -13.17
CA GLU A 55 -17.81 28.89 -14.59
C GLU A 55 -16.66 28.48 -15.52
N ASN A 56 -15.41 28.68 -15.08
CA ASN A 56 -14.19 28.29 -15.79
C ASN A 56 -13.74 26.86 -15.46
N LEU A 57 -14.59 26.09 -14.75
CA LEU A 57 -14.32 24.73 -14.28
C LEU A 57 -13.14 24.65 -13.29
N ASN A 58 -12.81 25.75 -12.63
CA ASN A 58 -11.90 25.73 -11.49
C ASN A 58 -12.65 25.22 -10.27
N VAL A 59 -12.07 24.23 -9.60
CA VAL A 59 -12.61 23.56 -8.44
C VAL A 59 -11.80 23.99 -7.22
N THR A 60 -12.47 24.62 -6.26
CA THR A 60 -11.85 24.93 -4.97
C THR A 60 -11.91 23.71 -4.07
N PHE A 61 -10.76 23.24 -3.63
CA PHE A 61 -10.64 22.19 -2.63
C PHE A 61 -10.23 22.78 -1.30
N LYS A 62 -10.91 22.36 -0.24
CA LYS A 62 -10.51 22.58 1.15
C LYS A 62 -9.84 21.34 1.70
N TYR A 63 -8.69 21.50 2.33
CA TYR A 63 -7.97 20.41 2.98
C TYR A 63 -7.90 20.65 4.50
N VAL A 64 -7.90 19.56 5.26
CA VAL A 64 -7.58 19.53 6.69
C VAL A 64 -6.52 18.46 6.91
N ILE A 65 -5.37 18.86 7.45
CA ILE A 65 -4.29 17.95 7.82
C ILE A 65 -4.39 17.66 9.31
N LEU A 66 -4.43 16.39 9.66
CA LEU A 66 -4.52 15.92 11.03
C LEU A 66 -3.25 15.16 11.42
N ASP A 67 -2.86 15.21 12.69
CA ASP A 67 -1.82 14.34 13.24
C ASP A 67 -2.35 12.90 13.42
N LYS A 68 -1.48 11.97 13.86
CA LYS A 68 -1.86 10.58 14.16
C LYS A 68 -2.91 10.42 15.26
N ASN A 69 -3.18 11.47 16.04
CA ASN A 69 -4.24 11.52 17.05
C ASN A 69 -5.49 12.26 16.53
N MET A 70 -5.60 12.52 15.22
CA MET A 70 -6.71 13.28 14.64
C MET A 70 -6.82 14.74 15.14
N ASN A 71 -5.76 15.31 15.72
CA ASN A 71 -5.71 16.74 16.03
C ASN A 71 -5.37 17.52 14.76
N GLN A 72 -6.07 18.64 14.53
CA GLN A 72 -5.79 19.50 13.38
C GLN A 72 -4.39 20.12 13.47
N ILE A 73 -3.58 19.89 12.44
CA ILE A 73 -2.26 20.53 12.24
C ILE A 73 -2.45 21.82 11.45
N CYS A 74 -3.07 21.73 10.27
CA CYS A 74 -3.36 22.89 9.43
C CYS A 74 -4.60 22.66 8.54
N THR A 75 -5.12 23.75 7.99
CA THR A 75 -6.21 23.73 7.01
C THR A 75 -6.02 24.88 6.04
N GLY A 76 -6.48 24.71 4.81
CA GLY A 76 -6.43 25.74 3.80
C GLY A 76 -7.16 25.30 2.55
N GLU A 77 -6.96 26.06 1.48
CA GLU A 77 -7.63 25.84 0.21
C GLU A 77 -6.63 25.91 -0.95
N PHE A 78 -6.95 25.21 -2.03
CA PHE A 78 -6.28 25.37 -3.32
C PHE A 78 -7.26 25.11 -4.45
N VAL A 79 -6.87 25.54 -5.65
CA VAL A 79 -7.68 25.40 -6.85
C VAL A 79 -7.06 24.39 -7.79
N GLU A 80 -7.91 23.54 -8.38
CA GLU A 80 -7.58 22.61 -9.46
C GLU A 80 -8.54 22.80 -10.64
N LYS A 81 -8.09 22.52 -11.85
CA LYS A 81 -8.88 22.75 -13.07
C LYS A 81 -9.47 21.44 -13.58
N LYS A 82 -10.79 21.38 -13.76
CA LYS A 82 -11.46 20.29 -14.49
C LYS A 82 -11.28 20.49 -16.00
N LEU A 83 -11.36 19.40 -16.75
CA LEU A 83 -11.36 19.46 -18.21
C LEU A 83 -12.70 19.96 -18.75
N ASN A 84 -12.64 20.91 -19.70
CA ASN A 84 -13.79 21.30 -20.50
C ASN A 84 -13.83 20.43 -21.76
N HIS A 85 -14.90 19.67 -21.97
CA HIS A 85 -15.15 18.97 -23.22
C HIS A 85 -16.41 19.56 -23.86
N SER A 86 -16.28 20.14 -25.05
CA SER A 86 -17.37 20.84 -25.76
C SER A 86 -18.56 19.97 -26.17
N THR A 87 -18.46 18.65 -25.97
CA THR A 87 -19.44 17.65 -26.43
C THR A 87 -19.99 16.74 -25.34
N TYR A 88 -19.49 16.80 -24.10
CA TYR A 88 -19.82 15.79 -23.08
C TYR A 88 -19.93 16.36 -21.65
N THR A 89 -20.55 15.59 -20.75
CA THR A 89 -20.62 15.89 -19.32
C THR A 89 -19.22 16.15 -18.73
N PRO A 90 -19.07 17.14 -17.84
CA PRO A 90 -17.78 17.50 -17.25
C PRO A 90 -17.12 16.30 -16.59
N GLU A 91 -15.84 16.10 -16.88
CA GLU A 91 -15.05 14.95 -16.49
C GLU A 91 -14.85 14.83 -14.97
N LYS A 92 -14.57 13.61 -14.49
CA LYS A 92 -14.29 13.36 -13.06
C LYS A 92 -12.85 13.76 -12.75
N LEU A 93 -12.68 14.91 -12.12
CA LEU A 93 -11.48 15.25 -11.36
C LEU A 93 -11.54 14.49 -10.02
N GLY A 94 -10.55 13.62 -9.78
CA GLY A 94 -10.46 12.86 -8.53
C GLY A 94 -9.08 12.95 -7.92
N LEU A 95 -9.02 13.02 -6.59
CA LEU A 95 -7.78 12.76 -5.87
C LEU A 95 -7.38 11.31 -6.16
N TYR A 96 -6.21 11.12 -6.79
CA TYR A 96 -5.71 9.80 -7.11
C TYR A 96 -4.98 9.19 -5.92
N TYR A 97 -3.99 9.90 -5.37
CA TYR A 97 -3.30 9.52 -4.14
C TYR A 97 -2.54 10.72 -3.55
N VAL A 98 -2.12 10.60 -2.29
CA VAL A 98 -1.30 11.59 -1.57
C VAL A 98 0.03 10.96 -1.20
N VAL A 99 1.12 11.70 -1.41
CA VAL A 99 2.46 11.31 -0.99
C VAL A 99 2.97 12.29 0.05
N TYR A 100 3.61 11.78 1.10
CA TYR A 100 4.21 12.59 2.15
C TYR A 100 5.70 12.37 2.24
N THR A 101 6.45 13.45 2.36
CA THR A 101 7.90 13.44 2.52
C THR A 101 8.30 14.64 3.38
N LYS A 102 8.95 14.42 4.53
CA LYS A 102 9.54 15.47 5.40
C LYS A 102 8.71 16.77 5.55
N GLY A 103 7.44 16.65 5.95
CA GLY A 103 6.57 17.83 6.17
C GLY A 103 5.94 18.44 4.91
N PHE A 104 6.10 17.78 3.76
CA PHE A 104 5.46 18.15 2.50
C PHE A 104 4.47 17.09 2.05
N LEU A 105 3.31 17.53 1.57
CA LEU A 105 2.28 16.68 0.97
C LEU A 105 2.15 16.96 -0.51
N ARG A 106 2.28 15.94 -1.34
CA ARG A 106 1.97 15.99 -2.77
C ARG A 106 0.60 15.35 -3.01
N PHE A 107 -0.38 16.19 -3.29
CA PHE A 107 -1.70 15.76 -3.78
C PHE A 107 -1.57 15.47 -5.26
N ASN A 108 -1.95 14.26 -5.69
CA ASN A 108 -1.94 13.87 -7.10
C ASN A 108 -3.38 13.71 -7.56
N PHE A 109 -3.77 14.45 -8.59
CA PHE A 109 -5.11 14.43 -9.14
C PHE A 109 -5.11 13.77 -10.51
N ARG A 110 -6.05 12.85 -10.71
CA ARG A 110 -6.29 12.25 -12.01
C ARG A 110 -7.55 12.86 -12.60
N ILE A 111 -7.43 13.33 -13.84
CA ILE A 111 -8.56 13.82 -14.61
C ILE A 111 -8.89 12.75 -15.65
N VAL A 112 -10.08 12.16 -15.61
CA VAL A 112 -10.43 11.03 -16.49
C VAL A 112 -11.54 11.40 -17.44
N ASN A 113 -11.31 11.15 -18.74
CA ASN A 113 -12.37 11.19 -19.74
C ASN A 113 -13.38 10.06 -19.52
N SER A 114 -14.61 10.42 -19.16
CA SER A 114 -15.67 9.46 -18.80
C SER A 114 -16.17 8.59 -19.97
N THR A 115 -15.90 8.99 -21.21
CA THR A 115 -16.44 8.30 -22.41
C THR A 115 -15.47 7.26 -22.93
N THR A 116 -14.17 7.58 -22.97
CA THR A 116 -13.15 6.63 -23.45
C THR A 116 -12.55 5.80 -22.32
N GLY A 117 -12.57 6.31 -21.08
CA GLY A 117 -11.85 5.74 -19.95
C GLY A 117 -10.33 5.71 -20.13
N LYS A 118 -9.80 6.34 -21.18
CA LYS A 118 -8.42 6.14 -21.67
C LYS A 118 -7.53 7.36 -21.55
N SER A 119 -8.09 8.56 -21.63
CA SER A 119 -7.30 9.79 -21.50
C SER A 119 -7.30 10.21 -20.04
N SER A 120 -6.13 10.19 -19.41
CA SER A 120 -5.96 10.79 -18.10
C SER A 120 -4.72 11.67 -18.00
N PHE A 121 -4.92 12.90 -17.54
CA PHE A 121 -3.81 13.70 -17.05
C PHE A 121 -3.60 13.44 -15.57
N LEU A 122 -2.34 13.51 -15.17
CA LEU A 122 -1.97 13.64 -13.77
C LEU A 122 -1.49 15.07 -13.50
N THR A 123 -2.17 15.76 -12.58
CA THR A 123 -1.72 17.05 -12.03
C THR A 123 -1.33 16.87 -10.57
N TYR A 124 -0.61 17.85 -10.02
CA TYR A 124 -0.21 17.82 -8.62
C TYR A 124 -0.20 19.19 -7.94
N LYS A 125 -0.31 19.14 -6.61
CA LYS A 125 -0.08 20.26 -5.68
C LYS A 125 0.83 19.80 -4.57
N VAL A 126 1.91 20.54 -4.30
CA VAL A 126 2.81 20.30 -3.17
C VAL A 126 2.54 21.33 -2.08
N LEU A 127 2.01 20.87 -0.94
CA LEU A 127 1.78 21.65 0.26
C LEU A 127 2.96 21.50 1.21
N ASN A 128 3.52 22.62 1.68
CA ASN A 128 4.36 22.64 2.87
C ASN A 128 3.45 22.78 4.11
N ILE A 129 3.42 21.75 4.96
CA ILE A 129 2.53 21.69 6.14
C ILE A 129 2.88 22.80 7.14
N ASN A 130 4.17 23.06 7.37
CA ASN A 130 4.63 24.02 8.37
C ASN A 130 4.27 25.47 8.00
N SER A 131 4.44 25.83 6.72
CA SER A 131 4.08 27.18 6.25
C SER A 131 2.62 27.29 5.80
N ASN A 132 1.90 26.16 5.71
CA ASN A 132 0.55 26.04 5.17
C ASN A 132 0.38 26.69 3.78
N LYS A 133 1.34 26.44 2.87
CA LYS A 133 1.36 27.03 1.52
C LYS A 133 1.60 25.97 0.45
N ILE A 134 0.90 26.11 -0.68
CA ILE A 134 1.25 25.38 -1.89
C ILE A 134 2.55 25.98 -2.44
N VAL A 135 3.62 25.18 -2.43
CA VAL A 135 4.96 25.61 -2.85
C VAL A 135 5.29 25.20 -4.29
N SER A 136 4.57 24.22 -4.83
CA SER A 136 4.72 23.77 -6.22
C SER A 136 3.42 23.17 -6.75
N SER A 137 3.19 23.31 -8.05
CA SER A 137 2.05 22.69 -8.73
C SER A 137 2.32 22.56 -10.22
N GLY A 138 1.73 21.56 -10.86
CA GLY A 138 1.89 21.41 -12.31
C GLY A 138 1.23 20.16 -12.86
N ILE A 139 1.59 19.88 -14.12
CA ILE A 139 1.22 18.68 -14.86
C ILE A 139 2.46 17.79 -14.90
N TYR A 140 2.27 16.47 -14.78
CA TYR A 140 3.39 15.53 -14.80
C TYR A 140 4.09 15.47 -16.15
N ASN A 141 3.33 15.42 -17.24
CA ASN A 141 3.88 15.36 -18.58
C ASN A 141 4.51 16.72 -18.95
N PRO A 142 5.83 16.80 -19.19
CA PRO A 142 6.52 18.06 -19.48
C PRO A 142 6.16 18.67 -20.84
N GLU A 143 5.61 17.88 -21.77
CA GLU A 143 5.15 18.38 -23.08
C GLU A 143 3.81 19.11 -22.99
N ILE A 144 3.11 18.96 -21.87
CA ILE A 144 1.76 19.48 -21.67
C ILE A 144 1.82 20.74 -20.83
N LYS A 145 1.46 21.87 -21.46
CA LYS A 145 1.51 23.20 -20.82
C LYS A 145 0.22 23.58 -20.10
N GLU A 146 -0.89 22.97 -20.47
CA GLU A 146 -2.19 23.26 -19.87
C GLU A 146 -3.16 22.07 -19.92
N VAL A 147 -4.09 22.07 -18.97
CA VAL A 147 -5.20 21.11 -18.89
C VAL A 147 -6.24 21.49 -19.95
N SER A 148 -6.20 20.78 -21.08
CA SER A 148 -7.15 20.91 -22.19
C SER A 148 -7.46 19.56 -22.83
N SER A 149 -8.63 19.42 -23.46
CA SER A 149 -9.08 18.16 -24.07
C SER A 149 -8.16 17.69 -25.21
N ASP A 150 -7.55 18.62 -25.95
CA ASP A 150 -6.61 18.29 -27.03
C ASP A 150 -5.29 17.72 -26.53
N ASN A 151 -4.79 18.22 -25.40
CA ASN A 151 -3.59 17.66 -24.77
C ASN A 151 -3.88 16.30 -24.12
N ALA A 152 -5.13 16.01 -23.74
CA ALA A 152 -5.51 14.77 -23.04
C ALA A 152 -5.34 13.55 -23.92
N LYS A 153 -5.51 13.76 -25.23
CA LYS A 153 -5.32 12.74 -26.26
C LYS A 153 -3.84 12.47 -26.55
N LYS A 154 -2.95 13.38 -26.15
CA LYS A 154 -1.50 13.29 -26.38
C LYS A 154 -0.77 12.65 -25.19
N ASP A 155 -1.32 12.76 -23.98
CA ASP A 155 -0.72 12.12 -22.82
C ASP A 155 -0.93 10.60 -22.87
N LYS A 156 0.14 9.87 -23.18
CA LYS A 156 0.18 8.41 -23.20
C LYS A 156 1.02 7.84 -22.06
N THR A 157 1.44 8.67 -21.11
CA THR A 157 2.33 8.22 -20.03
C THR A 157 1.56 8.16 -18.72
N ASP A 158 1.53 6.99 -18.11
CA ASP A 158 1.02 6.83 -16.76
C ASP A 158 2.12 7.20 -15.77
N TYR A 159 1.94 8.32 -15.08
CA TYR A 159 2.88 8.79 -14.06
C TYR A 159 2.45 8.39 -12.65
N PHE A 160 3.47 8.21 -11.81
CA PHE A 160 3.33 7.95 -10.40
C PHE A 160 4.41 8.70 -9.62
N SER A 161 4.17 8.88 -8.32
CA SER A 161 5.16 9.41 -7.40
C SER A 161 5.20 8.62 -6.11
N CYS A 162 6.38 8.53 -5.53
CA CYS A 162 6.60 8.00 -4.19
C CYS A 162 7.57 8.91 -3.41
N PRO A 163 7.60 8.82 -2.08
CA PRO A 163 8.41 9.71 -1.28
C PRO A 163 9.90 9.33 -1.35
N LEU A 164 10.77 10.34 -1.39
CA LEU A 164 12.22 10.19 -1.27
C LEU A 164 12.72 10.69 0.08
N HIS A 165 11.94 10.47 1.14
CA HIS A 165 12.26 10.87 2.51
C HIS A 165 12.67 12.35 2.64
N GLU A 166 13.97 12.61 2.72
CA GLU A 166 14.48 13.95 2.97
C GLU A 166 14.69 14.79 1.71
N THR A 167 14.71 14.17 0.53
CA THR A 167 15.14 14.84 -0.71
C THR A 167 13.96 15.31 -1.57
N GLY A 168 12.78 14.72 -1.43
CA GLY A 168 11.58 15.12 -2.17
C GLY A 168 10.78 13.94 -2.69
N PHE A 169 10.50 13.89 -3.99
CA PHE A 169 9.64 12.89 -4.59
C PHE A 169 10.34 12.19 -5.75
N LEU A 170 10.15 10.88 -5.84
CA LEU A 170 10.54 10.09 -7.01
C LEU A 170 9.36 10.08 -7.95
N ILE A 171 9.57 10.52 -9.17
CA ILE A 171 8.59 10.45 -10.25
C ILE A 171 8.99 9.30 -11.16
N TYR A 172 8.03 8.46 -11.51
CA TYR A 172 8.23 7.45 -12.53
C TYR A 172 7.05 7.39 -13.49
N GLY A 173 7.34 7.19 -14.77
CA GLY A 173 6.38 7.17 -15.87
C GLY A 173 6.50 5.91 -16.69
N HIS A 174 5.36 5.38 -17.14
CA HIS A 174 5.28 4.27 -18.07
C HIS A 174 4.50 4.70 -19.32
N LYS A 175 5.13 4.65 -20.49
CA LYS A 175 4.47 4.96 -21.76
C LYS A 175 3.57 3.79 -22.21
N ASP A 176 2.29 4.07 -22.41
CA ASP A 176 1.32 3.14 -23.03
C ASP A 176 1.43 3.25 -24.55
N GLU A 177 2.47 2.65 -25.15
CA GLU A 177 2.50 2.45 -26.60
C GLU A 177 2.50 0.96 -26.95
N LYS A 178 1.39 0.52 -27.57
CA LYS A 178 1.22 -0.84 -28.10
C LYS A 178 1.99 -1.10 -29.40
N ASP A 179 2.57 -0.07 -30.02
CA ASP A 179 2.97 -0.14 -31.43
C ASP A 179 4.47 -0.18 -31.69
N LYS A 180 5.35 0.02 -30.70
CA LYS A 180 6.79 -0.19 -30.88
C LYS A 180 7.40 -0.78 -29.61
N ARG A 181 8.12 -1.88 -29.78
CA ARG A 181 9.06 -2.39 -28.77
C ARG A 181 10.27 -1.46 -28.77
N ASP A 182 10.08 -0.22 -28.35
CA ASP A 182 11.21 0.65 -28.07
C ASP A 182 11.82 0.20 -26.74
N ALA A 183 13.15 0.13 -26.72
CA ALA A 183 13.87 -0.58 -25.68
C ALA A 183 13.79 0.11 -24.30
N ASP A 184 13.32 1.35 -24.19
CA ASP A 184 13.50 2.17 -22.97
C ASP A 184 12.29 3.09 -22.69
N ASP A 185 11.12 2.50 -22.42
CA ASP A 185 9.86 3.21 -22.15
C ASP A 185 9.65 3.65 -20.69
N TYR A 186 10.72 3.62 -19.87
CA TYR A 186 10.65 3.90 -18.45
C TYR A 186 11.40 5.19 -18.09
N GLU A 187 10.66 6.19 -17.63
CA GLU A 187 11.24 7.43 -17.11
C GLU A 187 11.22 7.38 -15.59
N MET A 188 12.37 7.64 -14.94
CA MET A 188 12.43 7.75 -13.49
C MET A 188 13.42 8.82 -13.05
N TYR A 189 12.93 9.78 -12.27
CA TYR A 189 13.73 10.92 -11.82
C TYR A 189 13.26 11.43 -10.47
N ALA A 190 14.20 11.95 -9.69
CA ALA A 190 13.91 12.62 -8.43
C ALA A 190 13.70 14.11 -8.63
N VAL A 191 12.73 14.65 -7.89
CA VAL A 191 12.52 16.08 -7.77
C VAL A 191 12.53 16.51 -6.31
N ASN A 192 12.96 17.72 -6.03
CA ASN A 192 12.81 18.30 -4.71
C ASN A 192 11.37 18.76 -4.45
N THR A 193 11.11 19.36 -3.29
CA THR A 193 9.78 19.82 -2.88
C THR A 193 9.24 20.99 -3.72
N ASN A 194 10.12 21.70 -4.45
CA ASN A 194 9.75 22.75 -5.40
C ASN A 194 9.53 22.19 -6.82
N ASN A 195 9.67 20.86 -7.00
CA ASN A 195 9.62 20.15 -8.27
C ASN A 195 10.82 20.43 -9.22
N GLU A 196 11.98 20.78 -8.66
CA GLU A 196 13.23 20.89 -9.41
C GLU A 196 13.92 19.53 -9.48
N LYS A 197 14.37 19.12 -10.68
CA LYS A 197 15.02 17.81 -10.90
C LYS A 197 16.36 17.72 -10.15
N ILE A 198 16.52 16.68 -9.35
CA ILE A 198 17.74 16.39 -8.58
C ILE A 198 18.64 15.41 -9.36
N TRP A 199 18.07 14.29 -9.78
CA TRP A 199 18.74 13.25 -10.55
C TRP A 199 17.74 12.50 -11.43
N GLU A 200 18.25 11.78 -12.41
CA GLU A 200 17.48 10.96 -13.33
C GLU A 200 18.18 9.61 -13.47
N TYR A 201 17.43 8.53 -13.31
CA TYR A 201 17.95 7.19 -13.49
C TYR A 201 17.88 6.82 -14.96
N LYS A 202 19.05 6.50 -15.53
CA LYS A 202 19.16 5.93 -16.87
C LYS A 202 19.52 4.48 -16.73
N ASN A 203 18.76 3.63 -17.40
CA ASN A 203 18.98 2.20 -17.37
C ASN A 203 20.40 1.87 -17.87
N SER A 204 21.18 1.17 -17.05
CA SER A 204 22.56 0.80 -17.40
C SER A 204 22.65 -0.54 -18.14
N ILE A 205 21.53 -1.25 -18.31
CA ILE A 205 21.50 -2.56 -18.96
C ILE A 205 21.39 -2.35 -20.48
N PRO A 206 22.36 -2.82 -21.28
CA PRO A 206 22.26 -2.74 -22.73
C PRO A 206 21.18 -3.72 -23.22
N LEU A 207 20.09 -3.17 -23.75
CA LEU A 207 19.01 -3.96 -24.32
C LEU A 207 19.24 -4.18 -25.81
N LYS A 208 18.85 -5.37 -26.30
CA LYS A 208 18.81 -5.59 -27.75
C LYS A 208 17.64 -4.79 -28.32
N LYS A 209 17.76 -4.40 -29.59
CA LYS A 209 16.75 -3.57 -30.31
C LYS A 209 15.31 -4.07 -30.20
N GLU A 210 15.09 -5.37 -29.99
CA GLU A 210 13.77 -6.00 -29.95
C GLU A 210 13.35 -6.46 -28.55
N ASP A 211 14.21 -6.25 -27.54
CA ASP A 211 13.93 -6.55 -26.14
C ASP A 211 13.21 -5.34 -25.53
N SER A 212 12.27 -5.59 -24.64
CA SER A 212 11.65 -4.54 -23.82
C SER A 212 12.01 -4.74 -22.37
N GLN A 213 12.05 -3.64 -21.62
CA GLN A 213 12.31 -3.67 -20.20
C GLN A 213 11.32 -2.77 -19.45
N ILE A 214 10.82 -3.28 -18.34
CA ILE A 214 9.96 -2.52 -17.44
C ILE A 214 10.56 -2.61 -16.04
N TYR A 215 10.54 -1.48 -15.32
CA TYR A 215 10.85 -1.43 -13.90
C TYR A 215 9.59 -1.13 -13.08
N SER A 216 9.49 -1.77 -11.92
CA SER A 216 8.54 -1.41 -10.87
C SER A 216 9.29 -1.15 -9.57
N ILE A 217 8.90 -0.10 -8.84
CA ILE A 217 9.40 0.13 -7.49
C ILE A 217 8.74 -0.88 -6.56
N HIS A 218 9.55 -1.69 -5.88
CA HIS A 218 9.07 -2.69 -4.93
C HIS A 218 9.26 -2.24 -3.47
N ASN A 219 10.33 -1.52 -3.17
CA ASN A 219 10.60 -1.03 -1.82
C ASN A 219 11.47 0.22 -1.85
N TYR A 220 11.47 1.00 -0.76
CA TYR A 220 12.39 2.10 -0.54
C TYR A 220 12.51 2.40 0.96
N ASN A 221 13.63 2.97 1.37
CA ASN A 221 13.85 3.52 2.71
C ASN A 221 14.73 4.77 2.63
N SER A 222 15.20 5.30 3.76
CA SER A 222 16.01 6.53 3.80
C SER A 222 17.36 6.47 3.09
N LYS A 223 17.77 5.29 2.61
CA LYS A 223 19.04 5.07 1.89
C LYS A 223 18.84 4.52 0.48
N TYR A 224 17.85 3.66 0.27
CA TYR A 224 17.78 2.79 -0.90
C TYR A 224 16.42 2.87 -1.60
N ILE A 225 16.42 2.66 -2.91
CA ILE A 225 15.25 2.34 -3.73
C ILE A 225 15.49 0.97 -4.34
N VAL A 226 14.51 0.07 -4.26
CA VAL A 226 14.56 -1.26 -4.88
C VAL A 226 13.60 -1.29 -6.06
N LEU A 227 14.18 -1.56 -7.22
CA LEU A 227 13.44 -1.80 -8.45
C LEU A 227 13.46 -3.29 -8.75
N ARG A 228 12.32 -3.82 -9.19
CA ARG A 228 12.27 -5.06 -9.94
C ARG A 228 12.27 -4.71 -11.42
N GLY A 229 13.19 -5.30 -12.16
CA GLY A 229 13.22 -5.22 -13.61
C GLY A 229 12.74 -6.53 -14.23
N ASP A 230 12.03 -6.42 -15.34
CA ASP A 230 11.67 -7.55 -16.19
C ASP A 230 12.07 -7.24 -17.63
N VAL A 231 13.03 -8.01 -18.15
CA VAL A 231 13.44 -7.95 -19.55
C VAL A 231 12.69 -9.02 -20.32
N THR A 232 11.91 -8.61 -21.31
CA THR A 232 11.20 -9.52 -22.21
C THR A 232 11.84 -9.51 -23.58
N SER A 233 12.41 -10.64 -23.97
CA SER A 233 12.97 -10.80 -25.31
C SER A 233 11.89 -11.04 -26.37
N LYS A 234 12.24 -10.86 -27.64
CA LYS A 234 11.37 -11.24 -28.78
C LYS A 234 10.89 -12.69 -28.74
N SER A 235 11.68 -13.59 -28.15
CA SER A 235 11.32 -15.01 -28.00
C SER A 235 10.26 -15.27 -26.92
N GLY A 236 9.83 -14.23 -26.19
CA GLY A 236 8.95 -14.33 -25.02
C GLY A 236 9.68 -14.79 -23.76
N MET A 237 11.00 -15.00 -23.80
CA MET A 237 11.78 -15.26 -22.59
C MET A 237 11.82 -14.00 -21.74
N ARG A 238 11.43 -14.14 -20.47
CA ARG A 238 11.45 -13.11 -19.44
C ARG A 238 12.59 -13.37 -18.46
N ILE A 239 13.44 -12.38 -18.26
CA ILE A 239 14.47 -12.38 -17.20
C ILE A 239 14.01 -11.38 -16.15
N THR A 240 13.86 -11.84 -14.91
CA THR A 240 13.58 -10.98 -13.77
C THR A 240 14.88 -10.70 -13.03
N HIS A 241 15.11 -9.42 -12.71
CA HIS A 241 16.25 -8.97 -11.93
C HIS A 241 15.83 -7.89 -10.94
N PHE A 242 16.73 -7.59 -9.99
CA PHE A 242 16.55 -6.52 -9.03
C PHE A 242 17.70 -5.53 -9.10
N VAL A 243 17.36 -4.26 -8.96
CA VAL A 243 18.31 -3.15 -8.90
C VAL A 243 18.09 -2.41 -7.59
N VAL A 244 19.18 -2.09 -6.89
CA VAL A 244 19.13 -1.18 -5.74
C VAL A 244 19.85 0.10 -6.10
N LEU A 245 19.15 1.23 -5.94
CA LEU A 245 19.69 2.57 -6.14
C LEU A 245 19.95 3.26 -4.81
N ASP A 246 20.96 4.11 -4.78
CA ASP A 246 21.12 5.13 -3.74
C ASP A 246 20.02 6.18 -3.89
N ILE A 247 19.26 6.43 -2.82
CA ILE A 247 18.09 7.32 -2.88
C ILE A 247 18.44 8.79 -3.16
N LYS A 248 19.65 9.22 -2.77
CA LYS A 248 20.08 10.62 -2.90
C LYS A 248 20.61 10.96 -4.28
N THR A 249 21.23 9.98 -4.95
CA THR A 249 21.95 10.18 -6.21
C THR A 249 21.34 9.44 -7.40
N GLY A 250 20.47 8.46 -7.16
CA GLY A 250 19.94 7.56 -8.19
C GLY A 250 20.98 6.58 -8.72
N LYS A 251 22.20 6.54 -8.17
CA LYS A 251 23.27 5.65 -8.62
C LYS A 251 22.93 4.20 -8.29
N GLN A 252 23.09 3.31 -9.25
CA GLN A 252 23.00 1.86 -9.02
C GLN A 252 24.10 1.40 -8.06
N LEU A 253 23.67 0.79 -6.95
CA LEU A 253 24.53 0.21 -5.92
C LEU A 253 24.61 -1.32 -6.03
N PHE A 254 23.53 -1.95 -6.49
CA PHE A 254 23.45 -3.40 -6.57
C PHE A 254 22.58 -3.82 -7.76
N TYR A 255 22.94 -4.95 -8.36
CA TYR A 255 22.20 -5.63 -9.42
C TYR A 255 22.28 -7.13 -9.18
N THR A 256 21.16 -7.82 -9.29
CA THR A 256 21.14 -9.29 -9.30
C THR A 256 20.07 -9.81 -10.23
N GLU A 257 20.43 -10.81 -11.03
CA GLU A 257 19.45 -11.69 -11.66
C GLU A 257 18.97 -12.73 -10.64
N ILE A 258 17.75 -13.22 -10.83
CA ILE A 258 17.17 -14.24 -9.96
C ILE A 258 17.65 -15.63 -10.39
N PRO A 259 18.06 -16.50 -9.44
CA PRO A 259 18.52 -17.85 -9.76
C PRO A 259 17.54 -18.64 -10.62
N ALA A 260 18.04 -19.26 -11.69
CA ALA A 260 17.19 -19.88 -12.72
C ALA A 260 16.72 -21.32 -12.39
N HIS A 261 16.89 -21.84 -11.17
CA HIS A 261 16.53 -23.22 -10.83
C HIS A 261 15.02 -23.44 -10.72
N TYR A 262 14.29 -22.41 -10.31
CA TYR A 262 12.85 -22.40 -10.15
C TYR A 262 12.25 -21.17 -10.82
N THR A 263 10.94 -21.19 -11.01
CA THR A 263 10.17 -19.96 -11.27
C THR A 263 9.76 -19.38 -9.91
N HIS A 264 9.88 -18.07 -9.73
CA HIS A 264 9.54 -17.39 -8.47
C HIS A 264 8.36 -16.44 -8.63
N SER A 265 7.46 -16.47 -7.66
CA SER A 265 6.52 -15.39 -7.36
C SER A 265 7.10 -14.61 -6.19
N PHE A 266 7.18 -13.29 -6.31
CA PHE A 266 7.66 -12.42 -5.23
C PHE A 266 6.47 -11.83 -4.51
N GLU A 267 6.14 -12.37 -3.34
CA GLU A 267 5.07 -11.85 -2.49
C GLU A 267 5.54 -10.67 -1.63
N ASP A 268 6.81 -10.66 -1.19
CA ASP A 268 7.41 -9.46 -0.56
C ASP A 268 8.89 -9.26 -0.94
N VAL A 269 9.27 -7.99 -0.96
CA VAL A 269 10.61 -7.49 -1.23
C VAL A 269 10.86 -6.39 -0.20
N LEU A 270 11.77 -6.63 0.75
CA LEU A 270 12.02 -5.70 1.85
C LEU A 270 13.49 -5.36 2.04
N ILE A 271 13.75 -4.17 2.57
CA ILE A 271 15.09 -3.74 2.97
C ILE A 271 15.12 -3.54 4.47
N GLN A 272 16.05 -4.21 5.14
CA GLN A 272 16.29 -4.06 6.57
C GLN A 272 17.79 -4.19 6.84
N ASP A 273 18.36 -3.29 7.66
CA ASP A 273 19.77 -3.33 8.09
C ASP A 273 20.79 -3.51 6.95
N ASP A 274 20.61 -2.75 5.85
CA ASP A 274 21.42 -2.84 4.62
C ASP A 274 21.41 -4.22 3.95
N ARG A 275 20.34 -5.00 4.15
CA ARG A 275 20.07 -6.26 3.46
C ARG A 275 18.79 -6.17 2.64
N LEU A 276 18.81 -6.77 1.45
CA LEU A 276 17.64 -6.96 0.60
C LEU A 276 17.12 -8.39 0.80
N TYR A 277 15.86 -8.51 1.18
CA TYR A 277 15.16 -9.77 1.34
C TYR A 277 14.14 -9.92 0.21
N LEU A 278 14.25 -11.00 -0.55
CA LEU A 278 13.27 -11.41 -1.54
C LEU A 278 12.58 -12.65 -1.02
N MET A 279 11.26 -12.60 -0.86
CA MET A 279 10.50 -13.70 -0.28
C MET A 279 9.25 -13.98 -1.08
N GLY A 280 8.87 -15.24 -1.09
CA GLY A 280 7.67 -15.64 -1.79
C GLY A 280 7.56 -17.13 -2.03
N ARG A 281 6.87 -17.50 -3.11
CA ARG A 281 6.67 -18.88 -3.55
C ARG A 281 7.55 -19.25 -4.72
N TYR A 282 7.95 -20.52 -4.75
CA TYR A 282 8.67 -21.10 -5.87
C TYR A 282 7.87 -22.22 -6.53
N PHE A 283 8.13 -22.43 -7.82
CA PHE A 283 7.43 -23.35 -8.71
C PHE A 283 8.44 -24.10 -9.56
N GLU A 284 8.04 -25.22 -10.16
CA GLU A 284 8.83 -25.87 -11.20
C GLU A 284 9.24 -24.86 -12.28
N LYS A 285 10.46 -25.02 -12.80
CA LYS A 285 10.98 -24.11 -13.82
C LYS A 285 10.16 -24.22 -15.10
N VAL A 286 9.57 -23.11 -15.54
CA VAL A 286 8.80 -23.04 -16.79
C VAL A 286 9.45 -22.02 -17.73
N LYS A 287 9.56 -22.37 -19.01
CA LYS A 287 10.07 -21.46 -20.03
C LYS A 287 9.16 -20.22 -20.12
N GLY A 288 9.74 -19.03 -20.02
CA GLY A 288 9.00 -17.76 -20.07
C GLY A 288 8.49 -17.25 -18.71
N GLY A 289 8.73 -17.98 -17.61
CA GLY A 289 8.42 -17.51 -16.25
C GLY A 289 6.93 -17.48 -15.90
N LEU A 290 6.05 -17.97 -16.78
CA LEU A 290 4.63 -18.17 -16.47
C LEU A 290 4.49 -19.42 -15.60
N TYR A 291 3.91 -19.27 -14.41
CA TYR A 291 3.66 -20.38 -13.49
C TYR A 291 2.17 -20.61 -13.29
N GLU A 292 1.79 -21.86 -13.05
CA GLU A 292 0.46 -22.22 -12.59
C GLU A 292 0.39 -22.01 -11.08
N TYR A 293 -0.47 -21.08 -10.63
CA TYR A 293 -0.56 -20.66 -9.24
C TYR A 293 -0.79 -21.84 -8.28
N ASP A 294 -1.55 -22.85 -8.70
CA ASP A 294 -1.94 -24.03 -7.94
C ASP A 294 -0.87 -25.16 -7.95
N LYS A 295 0.30 -24.91 -8.54
CA LYS A 295 1.47 -25.81 -8.56
C LYS A 295 2.68 -25.25 -7.83
N SER A 296 2.47 -24.35 -6.87
CA SER A 296 3.55 -23.88 -5.98
C SER A 296 4.17 -25.06 -5.24
N LEU A 297 5.49 -25.12 -5.10
CA LEU A 297 6.18 -26.23 -4.40
C LEU A 297 6.50 -25.92 -2.93
N GLY A 298 6.41 -24.64 -2.55
CA GLY A 298 6.76 -24.16 -1.22
C GLY A 298 7.05 -22.66 -1.25
N ILE A 299 7.74 -22.19 -0.22
CA ILE A 299 8.19 -20.80 -0.07
C ILE A 299 9.71 -20.69 -0.14
N PHE A 300 10.23 -19.50 -0.44
CA PHE A 300 11.67 -19.23 -0.49
C PHE A 300 12.01 -17.92 0.20
N GLN A 301 13.30 -17.78 0.53
CA GLN A 301 13.91 -16.53 0.96
C GLN A 301 15.31 -16.42 0.34
N PHE A 302 15.54 -15.30 -0.33
CA PHE A 302 16.88 -14.82 -0.69
C PHE A 302 17.20 -13.60 0.15
N VAL A 303 18.41 -13.57 0.70
CA VAL A 303 18.94 -12.42 1.42
C VAL A 303 20.24 -12.01 0.77
N PHE A 304 20.32 -10.75 0.34
CA PHE A 304 21.52 -10.15 -0.22
C PHE A 304 22.05 -9.11 0.74
N ASP A 305 23.36 -9.13 0.98
CA ASP A 305 24.05 -8.05 1.69
C ASP A 305 24.38 -6.95 0.70
N LEU A 306 23.85 -5.74 0.92
CA LEU A 306 24.01 -4.62 -0.01
C LEU A 306 25.38 -3.95 0.11
N LYS A 307 26.13 -4.18 1.20
CA LYS A 307 27.48 -3.65 1.37
C LYS A 307 28.50 -4.51 0.64
N SER A 308 28.45 -5.83 0.82
CA SER A 308 29.35 -6.76 0.13
C SER A 308 28.85 -7.14 -1.26
N GLN A 309 27.61 -6.79 -1.62
CA GLN A 309 26.97 -7.11 -2.90
C GLN A 309 26.95 -8.62 -3.18
N SER A 310 26.70 -9.42 -2.14
CA SER A 310 26.74 -10.88 -2.22
C SER A 310 25.48 -11.53 -1.65
N ILE A 311 25.19 -12.76 -2.09
CA ILE A 311 24.15 -13.59 -1.49
C ILE A 311 24.60 -13.96 -0.08
N TYR A 312 23.82 -13.52 0.91
CA TYR A 312 23.98 -13.91 2.31
C TYR A 312 23.25 -15.21 2.62
N LYS A 313 22.07 -15.42 2.01
CA LYS A 313 21.26 -16.62 2.21
C LYS A 313 20.41 -16.93 0.98
N GLU A 314 20.34 -18.21 0.63
CA GLU A 314 19.41 -18.76 -0.33
C GLU A 314 18.73 -20.00 0.28
N LYS A 315 17.41 -19.94 0.49
CA LYS A 315 16.65 -21.02 1.13
C LYS A 315 15.34 -21.27 0.39
N TYR A 316 15.03 -22.55 0.21
CA TYR A 316 13.75 -23.07 -0.26
C TYR A 316 13.17 -23.99 0.80
N LEU A 317 11.88 -23.87 1.05
CA LEU A 317 11.18 -24.62 2.05
C LEU A 317 9.89 -25.20 1.45
N SER A 318 9.90 -26.52 1.29
CA SER A 318 8.77 -27.27 0.74
C SER A 318 7.63 -27.44 1.75
N TYR A 319 6.41 -27.60 1.26
CA TYR A 319 5.22 -27.64 2.12
C TYR A 319 5.19 -28.82 3.13
N ASP A 320 5.89 -29.93 2.85
CA ASP A 320 5.99 -31.07 3.78
C ASP A 320 6.73 -30.74 5.09
N LYS A 321 7.45 -29.60 5.15
CA LYS A 321 8.17 -29.18 6.35
C LYS A 321 7.29 -28.50 7.40
N PHE A 322 6.08 -28.08 7.04
CA PHE A 322 5.12 -27.50 7.98
C PHE A 322 4.28 -28.60 8.62
N LEU A 323 4.77 -29.16 9.74
CA LEU A 323 4.17 -30.35 10.35
C LEU A 323 2.83 -30.09 11.06
N ASP A 324 2.57 -28.85 11.45
CA ASP A 324 1.34 -28.44 12.15
C ASP A 324 0.08 -28.47 11.27
N ILE A 325 0.26 -28.43 9.93
CA ILE A 325 -0.85 -28.41 8.97
C ILE A 325 -0.63 -29.44 7.86
N LYS A 326 -1.69 -30.18 7.52
CA LYS A 326 -1.61 -31.21 6.46
C LYS A 326 -1.83 -30.57 5.09
N MET A 327 -0.73 -30.31 4.39
CA MET A 327 -0.73 -29.85 3.01
C MET A 327 -0.31 -30.97 2.05
N ASN A 328 -0.83 -30.93 0.82
CA ASN A 328 -0.22 -31.69 -0.26
C ASN A 328 1.08 -31.02 -0.76
N LYS A 329 1.78 -31.65 -1.71
CA LYS A 329 3.01 -31.10 -2.31
C LYS A 329 2.86 -29.72 -2.97
N TYR A 330 1.61 -29.28 -3.21
CA TYR A 330 1.30 -27.99 -3.83
C TYR A 330 0.72 -26.94 -2.88
N GLY A 331 0.78 -27.18 -1.56
CA GLY A 331 0.26 -26.25 -0.56
C GLY A 331 -1.27 -26.24 -0.48
N LYS A 332 -1.94 -27.28 -1.00
CA LYS A 332 -3.39 -27.45 -0.88
C LYS A 332 -3.73 -28.13 0.44
N ILE A 333 -4.62 -27.50 1.20
CA ILE A 333 -5.20 -28.00 2.44
C ILE A 333 -6.54 -28.68 2.13
N LYS A 334 -6.71 -29.91 2.65
CA LYS A 334 -7.92 -30.70 2.39
C LYS A 334 -9.13 -30.00 3.02
N GLY A 335 -10.11 -29.65 2.19
CA GLY A 335 -11.33 -28.98 2.66
C GLY A 335 -11.23 -27.46 2.75
N GLU A 336 -10.08 -26.85 2.39
CA GLU A 336 -9.90 -25.39 2.43
C GLU A 336 -9.28 -24.79 1.16
N GLY A 337 -8.70 -25.61 0.28
CA GLY A 337 -8.12 -25.11 -0.97
C GLY A 337 -6.65 -24.75 -0.82
N PHE A 338 -6.19 -23.68 -1.47
CA PHE A 338 -4.78 -23.29 -1.55
C PHE A 338 -4.46 -22.13 -0.61
N LEU A 339 -3.19 -21.96 -0.28
CA LEU A 339 -2.72 -20.81 0.48
C LEU A 339 -2.44 -19.62 -0.43
N ASN A 340 -2.99 -18.47 -0.05
CA ASN A 340 -2.62 -17.15 -0.54
C ASN A 340 -1.77 -16.42 0.50
N PHE A 341 -0.45 -16.41 0.30
CA PHE A 341 0.47 -15.66 1.13
C PHE A 341 0.31 -14.17 0.86
N ASN A 342 -0.15 -13.45 1.87
CA ASN A 342 -0.45 -12.02 1.75
C ASN A 342 0.77 -11.15 1.99
N ASP A 343 1.65 -11.54 2.93
CA ASP A 343 2.78 -10.72 3.34
C ASP A 343 3.81 -11.51 4.15
N PHE A 344 5.06 -11.05 4.15
CA PHE A 344 6.20 -11.67 4.84
C PHE A 344 6.95 -10.61 5.65
N TYR A 345 7.17 -10.86 6.94
CA TYR A 345 7.82 -9.90 7.84
C TYR A 345 9.08 -10.49 8.41
N VAL A 346 10.18 -9.75 8.31
CA VAL A 346 11.40 -10.06 9.07
C VAL A 346 11.34 -9.34 10.41
N ASN A 347 11.44 -10.11 11.49
CA ASN A 347 11.41 -9.62 12.86
C ASN A 347 12.78 -9.09 13.28
N PRO A 348 12.87 -8.31 14.39
CA PRO A 348 14.15 -7.78 14.86
C PRO A 348 15.20 -8.85 15.21
N ASP A 349 14.77 -10.06 15.59
CA ASP A 349 15.66 -11.20 15.86
C ASP A 349 16.05 -11.98 14.58
N GLY A 350 15.64 -11.49 13.41
CA GLY A 350 15.89 -12.09 12.10
C GLY A 350 14.96 -13.24 11.72
N SER A 351 14.01 -13.61 12.60
CA SER A 351 12.98 -14.60 12.29
C SER A 351 11.99 -14.07 11.25
N THR A 352 11.28 -14.95 10.56
CA THR A 352 10.26 -14.55 9.58
C THR A 352 8.86 -14.88 10.10
N PHE A 353 7.93 -13.93 9.99
CA PHE A 353 6.51 -14.11 10.26
C PHE A 353 5.72 -13.93 8.96
N ILE A 354 4.94 -14.94 8.59
CA ILE A 354 4.22 -14.96 7.30
C ILE A 354 2.72 -14.96 7.56
N ILE A 355 2.00 -14.11 6.84
CA ILE A 355 0.55 -14.06 6.85
C ILE A 355 0.00 -14.74 5.59
N SER A 356 -0.99 -15.61 5.76
CA SER A 356 -1.66 -16.26 4.65
C SER A 356 -3.14 -16.46 4.90
N GLU A 357 -3.89 -16.66 3.82
CA GLU A 357 -5.29 -17.07 3.86
C GLU A 357 -5.49 -18.33 3.03
N SER A 358 -6.34 -19.27 3.46
CA SER A 358 -6.78 -20.34 2.57
C SER A 358 -7.89 -19.84 1.64
N PHE A 359 -7.92 -20.34 0.40
CA PHE A 359 -9.00 -20.05 -0.52
C PHE A 359 -9.33 -21.19 -1.47
N PHE A 360 -10.59 -21.27 -1.87
CA PHE A 360 -11.05 -22.07 -3.00
C PHE A 360 -11.20 -21.23 -4.25
N GLN A 361 -10.84 -21.80 -5.39
CA GLN A 361 -11.11 -21.20 -6.69
C GLN A 361 -12.23 -21.94 -7.42
N LYS A 362 -13.28 -21.22 -7.79
CA LYS A 362 -14.38 -21.70 -8.65
C LYS A 362 -14.50 -20.75 -9.85
N GLY A 363 -13.90 -21.13 -10.98
CA GLY A 363 -13.77 -20.25 -12.15
C GLY A 363 -12.88 -19.05 -11.85
N LEU A 364 -13.38 -17.83 -12.10
CA LEU A 364 -12.69 -16.57 -11.80
C LEU A 364 -12.85 -16.12 -10.34
N ASN A 365 -13.75 -16.75 -9.57
CA ASN A 365 -14.06 -16.34 -8.20
C ASN A 365 -13.19 -17.10 -7.19
N ARG A 366 -12.77 -16.40 -6.13
CA ARG A 366 -12.07 -16.97 -4.98
C ARG A 366 -12.91 -16.81 -3.72
N ASP A 367 -13.04 -17.88 -2.96
CA ASP A 367 -13.66 -17.89 -1.63
C ASP A 367 -12.57 -18.10 -0.60
N TYR A 368 -12.21 -17.05 0.15
CA TYR A 368 -11.20 -17.10 1.21
C TYR A 368 -11.84 -17.62 2.49
N THR A 369 -11.24 -18.61 3.14
CA THR A 369 -11.86 -19.36 4.25
C THR A 369 -11.19 -19.10 5.60
N GLN A 370 -9.92 -19.46 5.78
CA GLN A 370 -9.23 -19.39 7.08
C GLN A 370 -8.02 -18.46 7.03
N LEU A 371 -7.59 -17.98 8.20
CA LEU A 371 -6.33 -17.26 8.36
C LEU A 371 -5.23 -18.20 8.85
N TYR A 372 -4.04 -18.04 8.31
CA TYR A 372 -2.85 -18.77 8.66
C TYR A 372 -1.72 -17.82 9.01
N THR A 373 -0.93 -18.23 9.99
CA THR A 373 0.33 -17.58 10.37
C THR A 373 1.42 -18.63 10.39
N PHE A 374 2.58 -18.28 9.86
CA PHE A 374 3.77 -19.13 9.90
C PHE A 374 4.90 -18.37 10.56
N THR A 375 5.41 -18.92 11.66
CA THR A 375 6.63 -18.46 12.29
C THR A 375 7.78 -19.35 11.83
N LEU A 376 8.79 -18.72 11.23
CA LEU A 376 10.07 -19.33 10.88
C LEU A 376 11.16 -18.71 11.74
N ASP A 377 12.21 -19.48 12.04
CA ASP A 377 13.37 -18.98 12.76
C ASP A 377 14.29 -18.11 11.86
N SER A 378 15.39 -17.65 12.42
CA SER A 378 16.38 -16.85 11.70
C SER A 378 17.12 -17.60 10.58
N ASN A 379 17.00 -18.93 10.48
CA ASN A 379 17.54 -19.77 9.41
C ASN A 379 16.50 -20.08 8.33
N PHE A 380 15.29 -19.56 8.49
CA PHE A 380 14.13 -19.81 7.63
C PHE A 380 13.54 -21.22 7.78
N ASP A 381 13.75 -21.85 8.94
CA ASP A 381 13.20 -23.17 9.27
C ASP A 381 11.86 -23.03 10.05
N PRO A 382 10.85 -23.89 9.81
CA PRO A 382 9.56 -23.85 10.52
C PRO A 382 9.67 -23.96 12.03
N VAL A 383 9.03 -23.03 12.74
CA VAL A 383 8.87 -23.09 14.19
C VAL A 383 7.44 -23.45 14.56
N LYS A 384 6.46 -22.73 13.99
CA LYS A 384 5.05 -22.93 14.32
C LYS A 384 4.14 -22.42 13.21
N THR A 385 3.04 -23.12 12.98
CA THR A 385 1.90 -22.64 12.21
C THR A 385 0.67 -22.54 13.09
N ASN A 386 -0.03 -21.39 13.08
CA ASN A 386 -1.36 -21.29 13.69
C ASN A 386 -2.43 -21.08 12.62
N VAL A 387 -3.61 -21.64 12.90
CA VAL A 387 -4.81 -21.52 12.09
C VAL A 387 -5.87 -20.81 12.91
N TYR A 388 -6.55 -19.85 12.31
CA TYR A 388 -7.64 -19.12 12.96
C TYR A 388 -8.92 -19.25 12.15
N ASP A 389 -9.95 -19.74 12.83
CA ASP A 389 -11.29 -19.84 12.25
C ASP A 389 -11.91 -18.45 12.07
N VAL A 390 -12.19 -18.07 10.82
CA VAL A 390 -12.80 -16.79 10.46
C VAL A 390 -13.92 -16.98 9.45
N LYS A 391 -14.66 -15.89 9.14
CA LYS A 391 -15.77 -15.99 8.18
C LYS A 391 -15.24 -16.07 6.75
N THR A 392 -15.92 -16.85 5.92
CA THR A 392 -15.64 -16.89 4.48
C THR A 392 -15.91 -15.55 3.81
N SER A 393 -15.04 -15.12 2.89
CA SER A 393 -15.18 -13.87 2.13
C SER A 393 -14.82 -14.06 0.65
N LYS A 394 -15.35 -13.19 -0.22
CA LYS A 394 -15.07 -13.20 -1.67
C LYS A 394 -13.75 -12.50 -2.04
N GLU A 395 -13.21 -11.72 -1.11
CA GLU A 395 -11.95 -11.00 -1.25
C GLU A 395 -11.00 -11.41 -0.12
N SER A 396 -9.70 -11.19 -0.33
CA SER A 396 -8.71 -11.32 0.75
C SER A 396 -9.11 -10.42 1.93
N LYS A 397 -9.08 -10.99 3.13
CA LYS A 397 -9.43 -10.31 4.37
C LYS A 397 -8.28 -9.45 4.85
N PHE A 398 -7.03 -9.83 4.59
CA PHE A 398 -5.86 -9.04 5.01
C PHE A 398 -5.94 -7.62 4.44
N LYS A 399 -5.83 -6.61 5.31
CA LYS A 399 -5.88 -5.19 4.91
C LYS A 399 -4.55 -4.48 5.11
N PHE A 400 -3.94 -4.61 6.29
CA PHE A 400 -2.64 -4.00 6.60
C PHE A 400 -2.07 -4.56 7.91
N SER A 401 -0.83 -4.16 8.21
CA SER A 401 -0.21 -4.31 9.52
C SER A 401 0.35 -2.98 10.03
N GLN A 402 0.57 -2.91 11.33
CA GLN A 402 1.25 -1.79 12.01
C GLN A 402 1.92 -2.28 13.30
N TYR A 403 2.96 -1.59 13.73
CA TYR A 403 3.62 -1.90 15.00
C TYR A 403 2.66 -1.71 16.19
N LEU A 404 2.84 -2.56 17.20
CA LEU A 404 2.31 -2.32 18.53
C LEU A 404 3.16 -1.22 19.22
N PRO A 405 2.61 -0.53 20.23
CA PRO A 405 3.31 0.55 20.91
C PRO A 405 4.68 0.15 21.41
N ASN A 406 5.66 1.06 21.29
CA ASN A 406 7.07 0.85 21.62
C ASN A 406 7.74 -0.28 20.82
N LYS A 407 7.15 -0.66 19.67
CA LYS A 407 7.67 -1.72 18.79
C LYS A 407 7.85 -3.07 19.50
N ILE A 408 7.03 -3.36 20.52
CA ILE A 408 7.06 -4.66 21.24
C ILE A 408 6.59 -5.83 20.36
N GLY A 409 5.90 -5.53 19.26
CA GLY A 409 5.31 -6.51 18.36
C GLY A 409 4.61 -5.84 17.18
N ARG A 410 3.77 -6.60 16.49
CA ARG A 410 3.01 -6.14 15.33
C ARG A 410 1.58 -6.67 15.37
N ALA A 411 0.64 -5.81 14.97
CA ALA A 411 -0.77 -6.17 14.78
C ALA A 411 -1.06 -6.33 13.28
N TYR A 412 -1.79 -7.39 12.93
CA TYR A 412 -2.21 -7.73 11.56
C TYR A 412 -3.73 -7.72 11.49
N PHE A 413 -4.28 -6.96 10.54
CA PHE A 413 -5.71 -6.69 10.45
C PHE A 413 -6.35 -7.42 9.27
N PHE A 414 -7.37 -8.22 9.58
CA PHE A 414 -8.13 -9.00 8.62
C PHE A 414 -9.61 -8.62 8.75
N PHE A 415 -10.20 -8.11 7.68
CA PHE A 415 -11.56 -7.60 7.69
C PHE A 415 -12.46 -8.41 6.77
N ASP A 416 -13.40 -9.12 7.39
CA ASP A 416 -14.32 -10.04 6.75
C ASP A 416 -15.46 -9.25 6.11
N LYS A 417 -15.24 -8.77 4.89
CA LYS A 417 -16.31 -8.21 4.06
C LYS A 417 -17.16 -9.35 3.51
N THR A 418 -18.18 -9.71 4.27
CA THR A 418 -19.23 -10.63 3.82
C THR A 418 -20.43 -9.84 3.33
N ASP A 419 -21.29 -10.43 2.50
CA ASP A 419 -22.57 -9.82 2.07
C ASP A 419 -23.57 -9.63 3.24
N ASN A 420 -23.21 -10.08 4.45
CA ASN A 420 -24.03 -9.98 5.63
C ASN A 420 -23.83 -8.66 6.36
N SER A 421 -24.86 -8.23 7.09
CA SER A 421 -24.81 -7.04 7.94
C SER A 421 -23.96 -7.17 9.20
N ASN A 422 -23.24 -8.29 9.39
CA ASN A 422 -22.39 -8.57 10.54
C ASN A 422 -20.94 -8.77 10.11
N LEU A 423 -20.20 -7.66 10.03
CA LEU A 423 -18.78 -7.65 9.66
C LEU A 423 -17.92 -8.04 10.87
N GLU A 424 -16.78 -8.69 10.60
CA GLU A 424 -15.81 -9.10 11.62
C GLU A 424 -14.43 -8.55 11.27
N LEU A 425 -13.79 -7.92 12.26
CA LEU A 425 -12.39 -7.53 12.23
C LEU A 425 -11.61 -8.47 13.13
N ASN A 426 -10.80 -9.31 12.51
CA ASN A 426 -9.86 -10.21 13.16
C ASN A 426 -8.49 -9.50 13.25
N ILE A 427 -7.89 -9.50 14.43
CA ILE A 427 -6.64 -8.80 14.71
C ILE A 427 -5.69 -9.80 15.35
N VAL A 428 -4.63 -10.17 14.64
CA VAL A 428 -3.57 -11.02 15.18
C VAL A 428 -2.45 -10.13 15.70
N ASN A 429 -2.15 -10.23 16.99
CA ASN A 429 -0.99 -9.61 17.61
C ASN A 429 0.14 -10.64 17.70
N TYR A 430 1.32 -10.30 17.18
CA TYR A 430 2.55 -11.06 17.36
C TYR A 430 3.53 -10.25 18.18
N TYR A 431 4.02 -10.82 19.29
CA TYR A 431 4.95 -10.15 20.20
C TYR A 431 6.38 -10.63 19.94
N PHE A 432 7.32 -9.70 19.70
CA PHE A 432 8.67 -10.07 19.27
C PHE A 432 9.50 -10.75 20.37
N LYS A 433 9.29 -10.37 21.64
CA LYS A 433 10.07 -10.88 22.77
C LYS A 433 9.59 -12.26 23.21
N SER A 434 8.29 -12.41 23.50
CA SER A 434 7.72 -13.71 23.90
C SER A 434 7.49 -14.67 22.74
N LYS A 435 7.46 -14.18 21.50
CA LYS A 435 7.06 -14.92 20.28
C LYS A 435 5.63 -15.47 20.37
N LYS A 436 4.81 -14.87 21.23
CA LYS A 436 3.41 -15.24 21.42
C LYS A 436 2.54 -14.62 20.32
N GLU A 437 1.47 -15.33 19.98
CA GLU A 437 0.41 -14.85 19.11
C GLU A 437 -0.91 -14.81 19.86
N GLU A 438 -1.67 -13.73 19.66
CA GLU A 438 -3.01 -13.58 20.20
C GLU A 438 -3.95 -13.03 19.13
N ILE A 439 -5.13 -13.63 19.02
CA ILE A 439 -6.19 -13.12 18.16
C ILE A 439 -7.27 -12.42 18.97
N SER A 440 -7.67 -11.23 18.52
CA SER A 440 -8.87 -10.55 19.00
C SER A 440 -9.85 -10.34 17.86
N LYS A 441 -11.14 -10.36 18.20
CA LYS A 441 -12.25 -10.24 17.24
C LYS A 441 -13.13 -9.07 17.64
N LEU A 442 -13.41 -8.18 16.69
CA LEU A 442 -14.39 -7.10 16.83
C LEU A 442 -15.51 -7.32 15.81
N THR A 443 -16.75 -7.19 16.24
CA THR A 443 -17.93 -7.37 15.36
C THR A 443 -18.65 -6.05 15.18
N TYR A 444 -19.07 -5.77 13.95
CA TYR A 444 -19.79 -4.55 13.61
C TYR A 444 -21.12 -4.86 12.91
N ASN A 445 -22.16 -4.13 13.29
CA ASN A 445 -23.46 -4.19 12.62
C ASN A 445 -23.57 -3.07 11.57
N THR A 446 -23.72 -3.44 10.30
CA THR A 446 -23.77 -2.54 9.14
C THR A 446 -25.18 -2.41 8.53
N ASN A 447 -26.22 -2.67 9.31
CA ASN A 447 -27.60 -2.45 8.86
C ASN A 447 -27.81 -0.99 8.42
N LYS A 448 -27.27 -0.02 9.17
CA LYS A 448 -27.47 1.42 8.93
C LYS A 448 -26.30 2.12 8.23
N SER A 449 -25.17 1.45 8.09
CA SER A 449 -23.92 2.05 7.63
C SER A 449 -23.05 1.06 6.86
N THR A 450 -22.01 1.55 6.20
CA THR A 450 -20.92 0.75 5.65
C THR A 450 -19.65 1.09 6.42
N ILE A 451 -18.76 0.11 6.65
CA ILE A 451 -17.53 0.33 7.42
C ILE A 451 -16.31 0.04 6.55
N SER A 452 -15.30 0.89 6.68
CA SER A 452 -13.93 0.62 6.24
C SER A 452 -12.96 0.77 7.40
N ILE A 453 -11.82 0.09 7.29
CA ILE A 453 -10.74 0.16 8.28
C ILE A 453 -9.49 0.78 7.65
N PHE A 454 -8.72 1.50 8.44
CA PHE A 454 -7.48 2.15 8.00
C PHE A 454 -6.45 2.20 9.14
N ARG A 455 -5.19 2.47 8.78
CA ARG A 455 -4.06 2.54 9.72
C ARG A 455 -4.28 3.66 10.75
N ALA A 456 -3.98 3.36 12.01
CA ALA A 456 -4.05 4.32 13.10
C ALA A 456 -2.73 4.43 13.86
N LYS A 457 -2.68 5.35 14.83
CA LYS A 457 -1.56 5.37 15.79
C LYS A 457 -1.40 3.99 16.42
N GLU A 458 -0.16 3.65 16.76
CA GLU A 458 0.17 2.35 17.37
C GLU A 458 -0.76 2.04 18.56
N GLY A 459 -1.24 0.80 18.63
CA GLY A 459 -2.21 0.38 19.65
C GLY A 459 -3.67 0.75 19.34
N TYR A 460 -3.97 1.26 18.15
CA TYR A 460 -5.33 1.56 17.69
C TYR A 460 -5.57 1.04 16.25
N VAL A 461 -6.84 0.92 15.86
CA VAL A 461 -7.30 0.78 14.48
C VAL A 461 -8.24 1.93 14.13
N GLY A 462 -8.13 2.45 12.92
CA GLY A 462 -9.03 3.48 12.41
C GLY A 462 -10.27 2.86 11.79
N ILE A 463 -11.44 3.34 12.17
CA ILE A 463 -12.74 2.93 11.62
C ILE A 463 -13.39 4.14 10.95
N ALA A 464 -13.78 4.00 9.69
CA ALA A 464 -14.61 4.97 9.00
C ALA A 464 -15.98 4.35 8.71
N GLU A 465 -17.02 4.94 9.26
CA GLU A 465 -18.40 4.49 9.16
C GLU A 465 -19.20 5.47 8.30
N TYR A 466 -19.73 4.99 7.18
CA TYR A 466 -20.50 5.75 6.20
C TYR A 466 -21.99 5.47 6.40
N PHE A 467 -22.77 6.48 6.77
CA PHE A 467 -24.19 6.32 7.07
C PHE A 467 -25.03 6.29 5.81
N LYS A 468 -25.99 5.35 5.73
CA LYS A 468 -26.85 5.18 4.56
C LYS A 468 -27.90 6.30 4.44
N ASP A 469 -28.47 6.74 5.57
CA ASP A 469 -29.47 7.82 5.61
C ASP A 469 -28.93 9.05 6.32
N THR A 470 -28.20 9.85 5.55
CA THR A 470 -27.52 11.04 6.07
C THR A 470 -28.46 12.12 6.63
N LYS A 471 -29.74 12.14 6.20
CA LYS A 471 -30.74 13.09 6.73
C LYS A 471 -31.21 12.68 8.11
N LYS A 472 -31.39 11.38 8.34
CA LYS A 472 -31.76 10.81 9.63
C LYS A 472 -30.61 10.83 10.63
N ASP A 473 -29.41 10.46 10.18
CA ASP A 473 -28.25 10.31 11.07
C ASP A 473 -27.52 11.65 11.33
N GLY A 474 -27.83 12.70 10.55
CA GLY A 474 -27.25 14.04 10.70
C GLY A 474 -25.77 14.15 10.29
N LYS A 475 -25.16 13.04 9.86
CA LYS A 475 -23.77 12.94 9.41
C LYS A 475 -23.64 11.96 8.25
N TYR A 476 -22.69 12.21 7.35
CA TYR A 476 -22.39 11.29 6.25
C TYR A 476 -21.36 10.24 6.66
N MET A 477 -20.35 10.64 7.42
CA MET A 477 -19.29 9.75 7.86
C MET A 477 -18.86 10.07 9.29
N GLU A 478 -18.57 9.04 10.07
CA GLU A 478 -17.90 9.15 11.35
C GLU A 478 -16.59 8.38 11.30
N ILE A 479 -15.54 9.00 11.84
CA ILE A 479 -14.22 8.40 11.92
C ILE A 479 -13.89 8.23 13.40
N ARG A 480 -13.38 7.07 13.78
CA ARG A 480 -12.98 6.81 15.17
C ARG A 480 -11.73 5.96 15.26
N LEU A 481 -11.01 6.14 16.36
CA LEU A 481 -9.89 5.30 16.75
C LEU A 481 -10.35 4.31 17.81
N GLU A 482 -10.36 3.02 17.45
CA GLU A 482 -10.66 1.94 18.39
C GLU A 482 -9.36 1.37 18.94
N LYS A 483 -9.28 1.25 20.27
CA LYS A 483 -8.08 0.77 20.94
C LYS A 483 -7.95 -0.74 20.77
N LEU A 484 -6.75 -1.20 20.43
CA LEU A 484 -6.44 -2.62 20.35
C LEU A 484 -6.33 -3.22 21.75
N ASN A 485 -6.79 -4.46 21.90
CA ASN A 485 -6.47 -5.27 23.05
C ASN A 485 -5.13 -5.97 22.79
N TYR A 486 -4.09 -5.63 23.55
CA TYR A 486 -2.75 -6.23 23.45
C TYR A 486 -2.07 -6.23 24.83
N GLU A 487 -1.18 -7.19 25.04
CA GLU A 487 -0.38 -7.35 26.26
C GLU A 487 0.80 -6.36 26.28
N ARG A 488 1.16 -5.91 27.48
CA ARG A 488 2.36 -5.10 27.70
C ARG A 488 3.49 -6.03 28.17
N GLU A 489 4.62 -6.05 27.46
CA GLU A 489 5.78 -6.95 27.71
C GLU A 489 7.09 -6.24 28.05
#